data_AF-A0A6P4FA27-F1
#
_entry.id   AF-A0A6P4FA27-F1
#
_cell.length_a   1.000
_cell.length_b   1.000
_cell.length_c   1.000
_cell.angle_alpha   90.00
_cell.angle_beta   90.00
_cell.angle_gamma   90.00
#
_symmetry.space_group_name_H-M   'P 1'
#
loop_
_entity.id
_entity.type
_entity.pdbx_description
1 polymer ?
#
loop_
_entity_poly.entity_id
_entity_poly.type
_entity_poly.pdbx_seq_one_letter_code
_entity_poly.pdbx_strand_id
1 'polypeptide(L)'
;MFLSRKEIVSLLLLLTAIICVLNASLFANILPLHASYEQLGQQVVCVGTAYICVIYALSTWLYHSNYSRTRMHMRVVLVAMLLLMVLCNCVSAFYFSEGVAFSNLEESMDLHLLFSSFAEASKAVSLALSVISILLLFLIMVLIILTIFRKRKQHNLEDKLQNIESQK
;
A
#
# COMPACT_ATOMS: atom_id res chain seq x y z
N MET A 1 -27.33 -5.49 -3.62
CA MET A 1 -26.58 -5.72 -2.37
C MET A 1 -25.39 -4.77 -2.38
N PHE A 2 -25.53 -3.59 -1.77
CA PHE A 2 -24.46 -2.58 -1.79
C PHE A 2 -23.38 -2.96 -0.77
N LEU A 3 -22.14 -3.20 -1.22
CA LEU A 3 -21.01 -3.46 -0.32
C LEU A 3 -20.84 -2.29 0.66
N SER A 4 -20.56 -2.62 1.91
CA SER A 4 -20.24 -1.63 2.93
C SER A 4 -18.90 -0.98 2.62
N ARG A 5 -18.75 0.32 2.91
CA ARG A 5 -17.47 1.05 2.69
C ARG A 5 -16.26 0.37 3.34
N LYS A 6 -16.48 -0.36 4.45
CA LYS A 6 -15.43 -1.12 5.13
C LYS A 6 -14.97 -2.33 4.30
N GLU A 7 -15.91 -3.00 3.65
CA GLU A 7 -15.64 -4.16 2.78
C GLU A 7 -14.93 -3.71 1.51
N ILE A 8 -15.32 -2.56 0.94
CA ILE A 8 -14.61 -1.96 -0.20
C ILE A 8 -13.14 -1.69 0.15
N VAL A 9 -12.88 -1.08 1.31
CA VAL A 9 -11.50 -0.83 1.79
C VAL A 9 -10.74 -2.14 2.01
N SER A 10 -11.40 -3.17 2.57
CA SER A 10 -10.79 -4.50 2.76
C SER A 10 -10.41 -5.18 1.44
N LEU A 11 -11.32 -5.16 0.46
CA LEU A 11 -11.07 -5.72 -0.87
C LEU A 11 -9.94 -4.98 -1.60
N LEU A 12 -9.88 -3.65 -1.47
CA LEU A 12 -8.79 -2.86 -2.03
C LEU A 12 -7.45 -3.23 -1.39
N LEU A 13 -7.38 -3.35 -0.05
CA LEU A 13 -6.17 -3.80 0.66
C LEU A 13 -5.73 -5.20 0.21
N LEU A 14 -6.68 -6.12 0.02
CA LEU A 14 -6.39 -7.48 -0.43
C LEU A 14 -5.87 -7.50 -1.88
N LEU A 15 -6.45 -6.68 -2.75
CA LEU A 15 -5.95 -6.50 -4.12
C LEU A 15 -4.52 -5.93 -4.12
N THR A 16 -4.25 -4.92 -3.30
CA THR A 16 -2.89 -4.37 -3.13
C THR A 16 -1.92 -5.43 -2.65
N ALA A 17 -2.32 -6.28 -1.69
CA ALA A 17 -1.47 -7.36 -1.21
C ALA A 17 -1.13 -8.37 -2.32
N ILE A 18 -2.11 -8.76 -3.15
CA ILE A 18 -1.89 -9.67 -4.29
C ILE A 18 -0.89 -9.05 -5.27
N ILE A 19 -1.06 -7.77 -5.61
CA ILE A 19 -0.16 -7.04 -6.51
C ILE A 19 1.26 -7.02 -5.94
N CYS A 20 1.42 -6.69 -4.65
CA CYS A 20 2.72 -6.64 -4.00
C CYS A 20 3.39 -8.02 -3.91
N VAL A 21 2.64 -9.09 -3.65
CA VAL A 21 3.17 -10.47 -3.65
C VAL A 21 3.64 -10.86 -5.04
N LEU A 22 2.80 -10.67 -6.07
CA LEU A 22 3.15 -10.96 -7.47
C LEU A 22 4.40 -10.19 -7.89
N ASN A 23 4.48 -8.92 -7.49
CA ASN A 23 5.63 -8.09 -7.80
C ASN A 23 6.91 -8.61 -7.14
N ALA A 24 6.85 -8.94 -5.85
CA ALA A 24 8.00 -9.47 -5.12
C ALA A 24 8.46 -10.84 -5.62
N SER A 25 7.53 -11.74 -5.98
CA SER A 25 7.86 -13.12 -6.32
C SER A 25 8.25 -13.34 -7.79
N LEU A 26 7.64 -12.61 -8.72
CA LEU A 26 7.80 -12.86 -10.16
C LEU A 26 8.64 -11.79 -10.84
N PHE A 27 8.34 -10.51 -10.61
CA PHE A 27 8.87 -9.42 -11.43
C PHE A 27 10.07 -8.72 -10.81
N ALA A 28 10.24 -8.77 -9.50
CA ALA A 28 11.42 -8.25 -8.81
C ALA A 28 12.54 -9.29 -8.68
N ASN A 29 12.36 -10.52 -9.15
CA ASN A 29 13.33 -11.62 -9.05
C ASN A 29 14.01 -11.89 -10.40
N ILE A 30 14.53 -10.83 -11.02
CA ILE A 30 15.12 -10.87 -12.37
C ILE A 30 16.62 -11.22 -12.29
N LEU A 31 17.32 -10.73 -11.26
CA LEU A 31 18.71 -11.06 -11.00
C LEU A 31 18.85 -11.93 -9.75
N PRO A 32 19.93 -12.73 -9.66
CA PRO A 32 20.28 -13.40 -8.42
C PRO A 32 20.39 -12.39 -7.28
N LEU A 33 19.77 -12.68 -6.13
CA LEU A 33 19.68 -11.78 -4.96
C LEU A 33 21.04 -11.24 -4.47
N HIS A 34 22.14 -11.94 -4.76
CA HIS A 34 23.50 -11.53 -4.40
C HIS A 34 24.09 -10.45 -5.33
N ALA A 35 23.46 -10.20 -6.49
CA ALA A 35 23.95 -9.30 -7.51
C ALA A 35 23.30 -7.90 -7.45
N SER A 36 22.15 -7.74 -6.79
CA SER A 36 21.44 -6.44 -6.72
C SER A 36 20.70 -6.24 -5.40
N TYR A 37 21.24 -5.39 -4.53
CA TYR A 37 20.64 -5.05 -3.24
C TYR A 37 19.36 -4.21 -3.39
N GLU A 38 19.23 -3.48 -4.49
CA GLU A 38 18.08 -2.63 -4.81
C GLU A 38 16.83 -3.48 -5.10
N GLN A 39 17.01 -4.60 -5.82
CA GLN A 39 15.93 -5.55 -6.05
C GLN A 39 15.48 -6.24 -4.76
N LEU A 40 16.44 -6.63 -3.91
CA LEU A 40 16.14 -7.19 -2.59
C LEU A 40 15.36 -6.20 -1.73
N GLY A 41 15.76 -4.93 -1.71
CA GLY A 41 15.05 -3.86 -1.01
C GLY A 41 13.60 -3.74 -1.49
N GLN A 42 13.38 -3.71 -2.80
CA GLN A 42 12.03 -3.67 -3.39
C GLN A 42 11.18 -4.88 -3.02
N GLN A 43 11.75 -6.08 -3.03
CA GLN A 43 11.04 -7.30 -2.62
C GLN A 43 10.64 -7.25 -1.15
N VAL A 44 11.56 -6.87 -0.26
CA VAL A 44 11.29 -6.78 1.19
C VAL A 44 10.19 -5.77 1.48
N VAL A 45 10.23 -4.60 0.84
CA VAL A 45 9.19 -3.58 0.98
C VAL A 45 7.85 -4.08 0.46
N CYS A 46 7.82 -4.71 -0.73
CA CYS A 46 6.59 -5.28 -1.29
C CYS A 46 5.99 -6.38 -0.39
N VAL A 47 6.80 -7.30 0.13
CA VAL A 47 6.34 -8.37 1.04
C VAL A 47 5.83 -7.80 2.36
N GLY A 48 6.55 -6.83 2.95
CA GLY A 48 6.11 -6.15 4.18
C GLY A 48 4.79 -5.42 3.98
N THR A 49 4.63 -4.74 2.84
CA THR A 49 3.39 -4.05 2.46
C THR A 49 2.24 -5.05 2.30
N ALA A 50 2.48 -6.17 1.62
CA ALA A 50 1.48 -7.22 1.46
C ALA A 50 1.03 -7.81 2.81
N TYR A 51 1.98 -8.10 3.70
CA TYR A 51 1.70 -8.62 5.04
C TYR A 51 0.78 -7.70 5.84
N ILE A 52 1.10 -6.41 5.89
CA ILE A 52 0.30 -5.40 6.59
C ILE A 52 -1.09 -5.29 5.96
N CYS A 53 -1.17 -5.23 4.62
CA CYS A 53 -2.43 -5.17 3.90
C CYS A 53 -3.34 -6.37 4.18
N VAL A 54 -2.79 -7.59 4.24
CA VAL A 54 -3.56 -8.81 4.58
C VAL A 54 -4.09 -8.74 6.00
N ILE A 55 -3.26 -8.38 6.98
CA ILE A 55 -3.70 -8.25 8.37
C ILE A 55 -4.88 -7.29 8.48
N TYR A 56 -4.77 -6.12 7.85
CA TYR A 56 -5.82 -5.11 7.94
C TYR A 56 -7.06 -5.45 7.11
N ALA A 57 -6.92 -6.10 5.95
CA ALA A 57 -8.06 -6.64 5.21
C ALA A 57 -8.83 -7.65 6.07
N LEU A 58 -8.14 -8.66 6.61
CA LEU A 58 -8.77 -9.68 7.45
C LEU A 58 -9.34 -9.10 8.74
N SER A 59 -8.75 -8.05 9.31
CA SER A 59 -9.26 -7.40 10.51
C SER A 59 -10.68 -6.88 10.36
N THR A 60 -11.11 -6.52 9.14
CA THR A 60 -12.47 -6.04 8.89
C THR A 60 -13.53 -7.13 9.04
N TRP A 61 -13.18 -8.38 8.78
CA TRP A 61 -14.07 -9.54 8.89
C TRP A 61 -13.94 -10.25 10.24
N LEU A 62 -12.72 -10.37 10.76
CA LEU A 62 -12.44 -11.14 11.97
C LEU A 62 -12.62 -10.35 13.27
N TYR A 63 -12.33 -9.04 13.27
CA TYR A 63 -12.37 -8.22 14.48
C TYR A 63 -13.60 -7.31 14.53
N HIS A 64 -14.71 -7.85 15.04
CA HIS A 64 -15.86 -7.04 15.43
C HIS A 64 -15.70 -6.54 16.88
N SER A 65 -14.72 -5.67 17.14
CA SER A 65 -14.59 -5.07 18.49
C SER A 65 -15.84 -4.22 18.79
N ASN A 66 -16.51 -4.51 19.91
CA ASN A 66 -17.75 -3.84 20.29
C ASN A 66 -17.52 -2.42 20.83
N TYR A 67 -16.28 -2.06 21.20
CA TYR A 67 -15.94 -0.78 21.82
C TYR A 67 -15.64 0.34 20.80
N SER A 68 -16.31 1.49 20.93
CA SER A 68 -16.17 2.64 20.02
C SER A 68 -14.78 3.30 20.05
N ARG A 69 -14.19 3.46 21.24
CA ARG A 69 -12.89 4.10 21.46
C ARG A 69 -11.73 3.32 20.82
N THR A 70 -11.67 2.01 21.06
CA THR A 70 -10.64 1.12 20.48
C THR A 70 -10.66 1.12 18.96
N ARG A 71 -11.86 1.20 18.35
CA ARG A 71 -12.01 1.29 16.88
C ARG A 71 -11.44 2.58 16.29
N MET A 72 -11.46 3.70 17.00
CA MET A 72 -10.84 4.94 16.53
C MET A 72 -9.32 4.87 16.62
N HIS A 73 -8.76 4.36 17.73
CA HIS A 73 -7.31 4.16 17.87
C HIS A 73 -6.77 3.24 16.77
N MET A 74 -7.43 2.12 16.49
CA MET A 74 -7.02 1.19 15.43
C MET A 74 -7.02 1.83 14.03
N ARG A 75 -7.97 2.73 13.75
CA ARG A 75 -8.00 3.47 12.47
C ARG A 75 -6.88 4.50 12.35
N VAL A 76 -6.53 5.18 13.44
CA VAL A 76 -5.41 6.13 13.46
C VAL A 76 -4.09 5.40 13.24
N VAL A 77 -3.89 4.26 13.92
CA VAL A 77 -2.72 3.40 13.71
C VAL A 77 -2.67 2.91 12.26
N LEU A 78 -3.79 2.49 11.68
CA LEU A 78 -3.86 2.10 10.27
C LEU A 78 -3.44 3.23 9.33
N VAL A 79 -3.89 4.47 9.56
CA VAL A 79 -3.48 5.63 8.75
C VAL A 79 -1.96 5.88 8.88
N ALA A 80 -1.40 5.80 10.09
CA ALA A 80 0.03 5.96 10.30
C ALA A 80 0.85 4.86 9.58
N MET A 81 0.39 3.61 9.65
CA MET A 81 1.03 2.49 8.94
C MET A 81 0.92 2.65 7.42
N LEU A 82 -0.22 3.08 6.91
CA LEU A 82 -0.40 3.38 5.48
C LEU A 82 0.57 4.46 4.99
N LEU A 83 0.74 5.53 5.77
CA LEU A 83 1.66 6.61 5.44
C LEU A 83 3.11 6.10 5.39
N LEU A 84 3.52 5.31 6.38
CA LEU A 84 4.84 4.68 6.42
C LEU A 84 5.05 3.75 5.21
N MET A 85 4.06 2.91 4.89
CA MET A 85 4.13 2.02 3.73
C MET A 85 4.25 2.80 2.41
N VAL A 86 3.50 3.90 2.25
CA VAL A 86 3.61 4.75 1.04
C VAL A 86 5.02 5.32 0.93
N LEU A 87 5.59 5.87 2.01
CA LEU A 87 6.95 6.40 2.01
C LEU A 87 7.97 5.32 1.66
N CYS A 88 7.89 4.14 2.28
CA CYS A 88 8.80 3.03 1.98
C CYS A 88 8.68 2.57 0.52
N ASN A 89 7.46 2.44 -0.02
CA ASN A 89 7.27 2.05 -1.42
C ASN A 89 7.77 3.13 -2.38
N CYS A 90 7.59 4.41 -2.08
CA CYS A 90 8.12 5.51 -2.89
C CYS A 90 9.66 5.50 -2.91
N VAL A 91 10.29 5.42 -1.74
CA VAL A 91 11.76 5.39 -1.62
C VAL A 91 12.33 4.17 -2.34
N SER A 92 11.72 3.00 -2.10
CA SER A 92 12.16 1.76 -2.72
C SER A 92 11.98 1.75 -4.24
N ALA A 93 10.84 2.26 -4.74
CA ALA A 93 10.62 2.40 -6.18
C ALA A 93 11.58 3.41 -6.83
N PHE A 94 11.94 4.48 -6.13
CA PHE A 94 12.95 5.45 -6.59
C PHE A 94 14.33 4.79 -6.73
N TYR A 95 14.79 4.11 -5.68
CA TYR A 95 16.08 3.39 -5.72
C TYR A 95 16.07 2.23 -6.71
N PHE A 96 14.94 1.55 -6.91
CA PHE A 96 14.81 0.52 -7.94
C PHE A 96 14.85 1.14 -9.35
N SER A 97 14.25 2.30 -9.54
CA SER A 97 14.32 3.02 -10.82
C SER A 97 15.74 3.47 -11.14
N GLU A 98 16.48 4.03 -10.18
CA GLU A 98 17.87 4.44 -10.39
C GLU A 98 18.84 3.25 -10.46
N GLY A 99 18.75 2.31 -9.53
CA GLY A 99 19.67 1.17 -9.45
C GLY A 99 19.53 0.20 -10.62
N VAL A 100 18.31 0.03 -11.15
CA VAL A 100 18.08 -0.81 -12.34
C VAL A 100 18.22 0.00 -13.62
N ALA A 101 18.35 1.33 -13.58
CA ALA A 101 18.67 2.11 -14.77
C ALA A 101 19.96 1.62 -15.44
N PHE A 102 20.88 0.98 -14.70
CA PHE A 102 22.19 0.57 -15.23
C PHE A 102 22.81 1.68 -16.08
N SER A 103 22.51 2.95 -15.82
CA SER A 103 22.83 4.06 -16.73
C SER A 103 24.34 4.17 -16.95
N ASN A 104 25.11 3.77 -15.94
CA ASN A 104 26.57 3.70 -16.00
C ASN A 104 27.11 2.46 -16.75
N LEU A 105 26.34 1.37 -16.85
CA LEU A 105 26.68 0.17 -17.62
C LEU A 105 26.16 0.22 -19.06
N GLU A 106 24.99 0.82 -19.30
CA GLU A 106 24.42 1.07 -20.64
C GLU A 106 25.34 1.96 -21.48
N GLU A 107 26.00 2.93 -20.84
CA GLU A 107 26.99 3.80 -21.47
C GLU A 107 28.29 3.05 -21.86
N SER A 108 28.56 1.90 -21.23
CA SER A 108 29.79 1.12 -21.43
C SER A 108 29.59 -0.19 -22.20
N MET A 109 28.36 -0.68 -22.34
CA MET A 109 28.06 -1.98 -22.94
C MET A 109 26.61 -2.08 -23.42
N ASP A 110 26.37 -2.67 -24.60
CA ASP A 110 25.04 -2.94 -25.14
C ASP A 110 24.28 -3.94 -24.25
N LEU A 111 23.43 -3.43 -23.35
CA LEU A 111 22.64 -4.23 -22.40
C LEU A 111 21.69 -5.23 -23.10
N HIS A 112 21.35 -4.96 -24.36
CA HIS A 112 20.51 -5.81 -25.20
C HIS A 112 21.14 -7.19 -25.51
N LEU A 113 22.46 -7.33 -25.32
CA LEU A 113 23.20 -8.59 -25.46
C LEU A 113 23.26 -9.41 -24.16
N LEU A 114 23.10 -8.79 -22.98
CA LEU A 114 23.17 -9.47 -21.68
C LEU A 114 21.80 -9.80 -21.07
N PHE A 115 20.81 -8.94 -21.29
CA PHE A 115 19.47 -9.16 -20.77
C PHE A 115 18.54 -9.65 -21.88
N SER A 116 17.90 -10.79 -21.62
CA SER A 116 16.78 -11.26 -22.45
C SER A 116 15.67 -10.20 -22.45
N SER A 117 14.94 -10.06 -23.56
CA SER A 117 13.74 -9.21 -23.65
C SER A 117 12.73 -9.45 -22.51
N PHE A 118 12.74 -10.65 -21.93
CA PHE A 118 11.96 -10.99 -20.74
C PHE A 118 12.38 -10.21 -19.48
N ALA A 119 13.67 -9.97 -19.27
CA ALA A 119 14.20 -9.26 -18.10
C ALA A 119 13.82 -7.77 -18.15
N GLU A 120 13.93 -7.15 -19.34
CA GLU A 120 13.54 -5.76 -19.54
C GLU A 120 12.03 -5.56 -19.39
N ALA A 121 11.23 -6.48 -19.98
CA ALA A 121 9.78 -6.47 -19.80
C ALA A 121 9.39 -6.65 -18.32
N SER A 122 10.04 -7.57 -17.60
CA SER A 122 9.77 -7.81 -16.19
C SER A 122 10.12 -6.60 -15.32
N LYS A 123 11.20 -5.86 -15.64
CA LYS A 123 11.55 -4.61 -14.96
C LYS A 123 10.47 -3.56 -15.14
N ALA A 124 10.03 -3.33 -16.39
CA ALA A 124 9.00 -2.36 -16.70
C ALA A 124 7.67 -2.69 -15.99
N VAL A 125 7.29 -3.97 -15.99
CA VAL A 125 6.11 -4.47 -15.26
C VAL A 125 6.29 -4.29 -13.75
N SER A 126 7.45 -4.59 -13.19
CA SER A 126 7.72 -4.42 -11.75
C SER A 126 7.58 -2.97 -11.29
N LEU A 127 8.11 -2.04 -12.09
CA LEU A 127 8.03 -0.60 -11.81
C LEU A 127 6.57 -0.12 -11.94
N ALA A 128 5.85 -0.57 -12.98
CA ALA A 128 4.43 -0.27 -13.14
C ALA A 128 3.58 -0.79 -11.97
N LEU A 129 3.79 -2.03 -11.53
CA LEU A 129 3.09 -2.61 -10.37
C LEU A 129 3.40 -1.86 -9.08
N SER A 130 4.64 -1.39 -8.92
CA SER A 130 5.05 -0.57 -7.77
C SER A 130 4.32 0.78 -7.76
N VAL A 131 4.24 1.48 -8.90
CA VAL A 131 3.47 2.73 -9.02
C VAL A 131 1.99 2.50 -8.76
N ILE A 132 1.41 1.46 -9.33
CA ILE A 132 0.00 1.07 -9.10
C ILE A 132 -0.23 0.81 -7.60
N SER A 133 0.68 0.10 -6.93
CA SER A 133 0.56 -0.17 -5.49
C SER A 133 0.54 1.11 -4.65
N ILE A 134 1.40 2.08 -4.98
CA ILE A 134 1.46 3.38 -4.30
C ILE A 134 0.14 4.14 -4.49
N LEU A 135 -0.39 4.16 -5.71
CA LEU A 135 -1.66 4.83 -6.02
C LEU A 135 -2.83 4.18 -5.27
N LEU A 136 -2.88 2.85 -5.21
CA LEU A 136 -3.89 2.13 -4.43
C LEU A 136 -3.79 2.42 -2.93
N LEU A 137 -2.59 2.40 -2.36
CA LEU A 137 -2.37 2.72 -0.94
C LEU A 137 -2.81 4.16 -0.63
N PHE A 138 -2.50 5.11 -1.51
CA PHE A 138 -2.93 6.50 -1.38
C PHE A 138 -4.46 6.62 -1.42
N LEU A 139 -5.12 5.95 -2.36
CA LEU A 139 -6.58 5.92 -2.46
C LEU A 139 -7.22 5.34 -1.20
N ILE A 140 -6.70 4.23 -0.68
CA ILE A 140 -7.15 3.60 0.57
C ILE A 140 -7.02 4.57 1.74
N MET A 141 -5.87 5.25 1.86
CA MET A 141 -5.62 6.25 2.89
C MET A 141 -6.66 7.37 2.85
N VAL A 142 -6.93 7.94 1.67
CA VAL A 142 -7.95 9.00 1.48
C VAL A 142 -9.33 8.50 1.92
N LEU A 143 -9.73 7.29 1.52
CA LEU A 143 -11.02 6.70 1.92
C LEU A 143 -11.16 6.55 3.44
N ILE A 144 -10.09 6.12 4.12
CA ILE A 144 -10.09 5.96 5.58
C ILE A 144 -10.18 7.33 6.26
N ILE A 145 -9.40 8.31 5.82
CA ILE A 145 -9.42 9.68 6.36
C ILE A 145 -10.82 10.29 6.21
N LEU A 146 -11.42 10.20 5.01
CA LEU A 146 -12.79 10.67 4.76
C LEU A 146 -13.80 9.98 5.69
N THR A 147 -13.62 8.68 5.95
CA THR A 147 -14.48 7.91 6.86
C THR A 147 -14.34 8.37 8.31
N ILE A 148 -13.14 8.73 8.76
CA ILE A 148 -12.90 9.27 10.10
C ILE A 148 -13.52 10.67 10.22
N PHE A 149 -13.28 11.55 9.25
CA PHE A 149 -13.81 12.92 9.25
C PHE A 149 -15.35 12.95 9.24
N ARG A 150 -15.99 12.13 8.40
CA ARG A 150 -17.46 12.05 8.36
C ARG A 150 -18.04 11.61 9.70
N LYS A 151 -17.45 10.60 10.35
CA LYS A 151 -17.91 10.14 11.66
C LYS A 151 -17.72 11.20 12.75
N ARG A 152 -16.59 11.91 12.73
CA ARG A 152 -16.32 12.99 13.70
C ARG A 152 -17.30 14.16 13.52
N LYS A 153 -17.63 14.51 12.27
CA LYS A 153 -18.63 15.54 11.97
C LYS A 153 -20.03 15.15 12.46
N GLN A 154 -20.42 13.88 12.31
CA GLN A 154 -21.70 13.38 12.81
C GLN A 154 -21.78 13.44 14.35
N HIS A 155 -20.76 12.94 15.05
CA HIS A 155 -20.72 12.98 16.52
C HIS A 155 -20.80 14.42 17.07
N ASN A 156 -20.02 15.34 16.50
CA ASN A 156 -20.06 16.76 16.90
C ASN A 156 -21.43 17.42 16.64
N LEU A 157 -22.22 16.91 15.68
CA LEU A 157 -23.56 17.42 15.39
C LEU A 157 -24.57 16.88 16.42
N GLU A 158 -24.47 15.59 16.76
CA GLU A 158 -25.30 14.95 17.79
C GLU A 158 -25.06 15.60 19.17
N ASP A 159 -23.79 15.83 19.54
CA ASP A 159 -23.44 16.52 20.80
C ASP A 159 -24.01 17.94 20.86
N LYS A 160 -24.01 18.65 19.72
CA LYS A 160 -24.62 19.99 19.62
C LYS A 160 -26.13 19.95 19.76
N LEU A 161 -26.79 18.96 19.16
CA LEU A 161 -28.25 18.79 19.28
C LEU A 161 -28.67 18.46 20.73
N GLN A 162 -27.94 17.56 21.40
CA GLN A 162 -28.21 17.23 22.81
C GLN A 162 -28.03 18.42 23.74
N ASN A 163 -26.99 19.24 23.52
CA ASN A 163 -26.81 20.47 24.29
C ASN A 163 -27.97 21.46 24.08
N ILE A 164 -28.50 21.58 22.85
CA ILE A 164 -29.66 22.45 22.56
C ILE A 164 -30.93 21.91 23.24
N GLU A 165 -31.17 20.61 23.24
CA GLU A 165 -32.32 20.00 23.92
C GLU A 165 -32.23 20.14 25.44
N SER A 166 -31.04 20.05 26.03
CA SER A 166 -30.84 20.19 27.48
C SER A 166 -31.06 21.62 28.02
N GLN A 167 -31.07 22.62 27.13
CA GLN A 167 -31.28 24.04 27.49
C GLN A 167 -32.74 24.49 27.36
N LYS A 168 -33.67 23.60 26.98
CA LYS A 168 -35.08 23.90 26.71
C LYS A 168 -35.99 23.30 27.77
#